data_AF-A0A6B1A487-F1
#
_entry.id   AF-A0A6B1A487-F1
#
_cell.length_a   1.000
_cell.length_b   1.000
_cell.length_c   1.000
_cell.angle_alpha   90.00
_cell.angle_beta   90.00
_cell.angle_gamma   90.00
#
_symmetry.space_group_name_H-M   'P 1'
#
loop_
_entity.id
_entity.type
_entity.pdbx_description
1 polymer ?
#
loop_
_entity_poly.entity_id
_entity_poly.type
_entity_poly.pdbx_seq_one_letter_code
_entity_poly.pdbx_strand_id
1 'polypeptide(L)'
;MTRDLEELDPENENPTGIWSDGQTIWVLENSTTGPDRVFAYDLLTGDRLQDAEFELDSRNRFSHGIWSDGETVWIADSGQDKLLAYRLQDGARLPDRDLDLDERNRDPRGIWSDGERMYVVDSVKDALFVYDLSTGALLAEYELDPLNRSPRGIWSDGVTIWISDDGAKRVFAYRIEDGELKRVESEEFGFRSLLKAGNGDGRGIWSDLSVLWVADARDAKLYSYNMPAAIDARLASLSLSSVDIGPFSPLQTDYRGTTSASLSTVAASAAQDEATLVIAPADTDGDVANGHQVMLSEGAQISVTVTSPDGSRQRQYRVTIEFGNQAPQATALPLLRLKVGEDSARIDLATYFSDPDGDPLSYTLGQSLAPNVADATVANGVLSVTPIAPGRTSLNVSASDGSLSSEASTLMVTVEPAEVLAPEVRIAARRVQQGRFEFALQVRSAEGQWQDRILPRRRFLPAVSDAGRWLNSNAFNVGEGNEERTIRITARRVSGGRVEFAIQLRSEDGGWGNRLLPTQRFLRITSPMNRWFVSTPLDTGQP
;
A
#
# COMPACT_ATOMS: atom_id res chain seq x y z
N MET A 1 -19.89 31.67 12.00
CA MET A 1 -20.51 31.12 13.22
C MET A 1 -19.74 31.72 14.38
N THR A 2 -20.42 32.16 15.43
CA THR A 2 -19.72 32.54 16.67
C THR A 2 -19.12 31.28 17.28
N ARG A 3 -17.84 31.33 17.61
CA ARG A 3 -17.06 30.33 18.35
C ARG A 3 -16.65 30.90 19.71
N ASP A 4 -17.60 31.61 20.31
CA ASP A 4 -17.39 32.31 21.56
C ASP A 4 -17.24 31.28 22.68
N LEU A 5 -16.32 31.55 23.60
CA LEU A 5 -16.27 30.85 24.88
C LEU A 5 -17.13 31.67 25.84
N GLU A 6 -18.39 31.25 25.96
CA GLU A 6 -19.47 32.01 26.59
C GLU A 6 -19.29 32.21 28.10
N GLU A 7 -18.45 31.41 28.74
CA GLU A 7 -18.10 31.53 30.15
C GLU A 7 -16.74 30.87 30.37
N LEU A 8 -15.75 31.65 30.81
CA LEU A 8 -14.53 31.07 31.36
C LEU A 8 -14.84 30.40 32.71
N ASP A 9 -13.92 29.57 33.19
CA ASP A 9 -14.08 28.99 34.52
C ASP A 9 -14.24 30.10 35.58
N PRO A 10 -15.09 29.93 36.61
CA PRO A 10 -15.24 30.94 37.66
C PRO A 10 -13.95 31.29 38.41
N GLU A 11 -12.90 30.48 38.31
CA GLU A 11 -11.56 30.82 38.82
C GLU A 11 -10.78 31.76 37.90
N ASN A 12 -11.21 31.97 36.66
CA ASN A 12 -10.56 32.80 35.63
C ASN A 12 -11.38 34.07 35.39
N GLU A 13 -11.33 35.00 36.35
CA GLU A 13 -12.22 36.17 36.38
C GLU A 13 -11.62 37.39 35.66
N ASN A 14 -10.30 37.44 35.46
CA ASN A 14 -9.61 38.60 34.87
C ASN A 14 -8.65 38.20 33.72
N PRO A 15 -9.18 37.75 32.57
CA PRO A 15 -8.37 37.35 31.43
C PRO A 15 -7.68 38.57 30.81
N THR A 16 -6.35 38.51 30.68
CA THR A 16 -5.53 39.61 30.16
C THR A 16 -4.83 39.27 28.84
N GLY A 17 -4.46 38.01 28.64
CA GLY A 17 -3.75 37.53 27.45
C GLY A 17 -4.32 36.21 26.96
N ILE A 18 -4.24 35.95 25.65
CA ILE A 18 -4.58 34.66 25.08
C ILE A 18 -3.58 34.23 24.02
N TRP A 19 -3.33 32.93 23.92
CA TRP A 19 -2.55 32.30 22.86
C TRP A 19 -3.09 30.90 22.60
N SER A 20 -2.96 30.38 21.38
CA SER A 20 -3.36 29.02 21.04
C SER A 20 -2.41 28.37 20.03
N ASP A 21 -2.28 27.06 20.15
CA ASP A 21 -1.58 26.18 19.20
C ASP A 21 -2.53 25.60 18.13
N GLY A 22 -3.80 26.01 18.13
CA GLY A 22 -4.85 25.50 17.23
C GLY A 22 -5.64 24.32 17.77
N GLN A 23 -5.29 23.77 18.94
CA GLN A 23 -6.08 22.76 19.65
C GLN A 23 -6.48 23.24 21.05
N THR A 24 -5.54 23.82 21.77
CA THR A 24 -5.74 24.38 23.12
C THR A 24 -5.62 25.88 23.05
N ILE A 25 -6.48 26.59 23.76
CA ILE A 25 -6.35 28.03 24.00
C ILE A 25 -5.96 28.26 25.46
N TRP A 26 -4.82 28.93 25.65
CA TRP A 26 -4.33 29.34 26.95
C TRP A 26 -4.78 30.77 27.23
N VAL A 27 -5.34 30.98 28.41
CA VAL A 27 -5.88 32.26 28.88
C VAL A 27 -5.10 32.66 30.13
N LEU A 28 -4.34 33.74 30.01
CA LEU A 28 -3.58 34.31 31.12
C LEU A 28 -4.50 35.16 32.00
N GLU A 29 -4.50 34.87 33.29
CA GLU A 29 -5.18 35.66 34.31
C GLU A 29 -4.18 36.51 35.10
N ASN A 30 -4.55 37.78 35.30
CA ASN A 30 -3.94 38.64 36.31
C ASN A 30 -4.84 38.67 37.56
N SER A 31 -4.53 37.83 38.54
CA SER A 31 -5.46 37.56 39.63
C SER A 31 -5.49 38.70 40.65
N THR A 32 -6.68 39.03 41.14
CA THR A 32 -6.82 40.01 42.24
C THR A 32 -6.75 39.37 43.63
N THR A 33 -6.86 38.05 43.70
CA THR A 33 -7.05 37.28 44.94
C THR A 33 -6.24 35.97 44.97
N GLY A 34 -5.10 35.92 44.30
CA GLY A 34 -4.25 34.72 44.23
C GLY A 34 -2.98 34.94 43.42
N PRO A 35 -2.16 33.89 43.19
CA PRO A 35 -1.13 33.94 42.17
C PRO A 35 -1.77 34.06 40.77
N ASP A 36 -1.11 34.77 39.87
CA ASP A 36 -1.46 34.76 38.45
C ASP A 36 -1.37 33.33 37.90
N ARG A 37 -2.27 32.98 36.97
CA ARG A 37 -2.38 31.62 36.44
C ARG A 37 -2.60 31.65 34.93
N VAL A 38 -2.13 30.61 34.25
CA VAL A 38 -2.49 30.30 32.88
C VAL A 38 -3.52 29.17 32.90
N PHE A 39 -4.73 29.47 32.47
CA PHE A 39 -5.79 28.50 32.24
C PHE A 39 -5.71 27.95 30.83
N ALA A 40 -6.22 26.74 30.62
CA ALA A 40 -6.21 26.07 29.33
C ALA A 40 -7.60 25.52 29.02
N TYR A 41 -8.04 25.70 27.77
CA TYR A 41 -9.33 25.22 27.29
C TYR A 41 -9.17 24.54 25.93
N ASP A 42 -9.95 23.51 25.67
CA ASP A 42 -10.09 22.97 24.32
C ASP A 42 -10.68 24.05 23.41
N LEU A 43 -10.01 24.37 22.31
CA LEU A 43 -10.39 25.46 21.42
C LEU A 43 -11.73 25.18 20.71
N LEU A 44 -12.09 23.91 20.51
CA LEU A 44 -13.30 23.51 19.80
C LEU A 44 -14.50 23.39 20.73
N THR A 45 -14.34 22.77 21.89
CA THR A 45 -15.44 22.49 22.81
C THR A 45 -15.58 23.55 23.90
N GLY A 46 -14.50 24.26 24.22
CA GLY A 46 -14.44 25.18 25.35
C GLY A 46 -14.23 24.51 26.70
N ASP A 47 -14.03 23.18 26.72
CA ASP A 47 -13.85 22.45 27.97
C ASP A 47 -12.51 22.82 28.64
N ARG A 48 -12.52 23.03 29.95
CA ARG A 48 -11.32 23.32 30.74
C ARG A 48 -10.37 22.10 30.76
N LEU A 49 -9.09 22.36 30.50
CA LEU A 49 -8.01 21.37 30.44
C LEU A 49 -7.03 21.54 31.60
N GLN A 50 -7.44 21.12 32.80
CA GLN A 50 -6.67 21.35 34.04
C GLN A 50 -5.23 20.82 34.00
N ASP A 51 -4.97 19.72 33.28
CA ASP A 51 -3.63 19.12 33.17
C ASP A 51 -2.63 19.99 32.36
N ALA A 52 -3.13 20.98 31.62
CA ALA A 52 -2.32 21.91 30.81
C ALA A 52 -2.21 23.31 31.44
N GLU A 53 -2.78 23.52 32.63
CA GLU A 53 -2.73 24.77 33.39
C GLU A 53 -1.48 24.86 34.26
N PHE A 54 -1.07 26.07 34.60
CA PHE A 54 -0.01 26.28 35.59
C PHE A 54 -0.11 27.65 36.27
N GLU A 55 0.33 27.69 37.52
CA GLU A 55 0.47 28.95 38.29
C GLU A 55 1.80 29.62 37.94
N LEU A 56 1.78 30.94 37.85
CA LEU A 56 2.99 31.74 37.66
C LEU A 56 3.77 31.82 38.98
N ASP A 57 5.09 32.03 38.87
CA ASP A 57 5.96 32.25 40.02
C ASP A 57 5.55 33.53 40.73
N SER A 58 5.62 33.53 42.07
CA SER A 58 5.32 34.68 42.94
C SER A 58 6.08 35.98 42.60
N ARG A 59 7.14 35.90 41.78
CA ARG A 59 7.86 37.06 41.25
C ARG A 59 7.12 37.77 40.13
N ASN A 60 6.18 37.12 39.45
CA ASN A 60 5.24 37.83 38.57
C ASN A 60 4.44 38.82 39.43
N ARG A 61 4.46 40.08 39.02
CA ARG A 61 3.82 41.19 39.73
C ARG A 61 2.56 41.65 39.01
N PHE A 62 2.61 41.73 37.68
CA PHE A 62 1.48 42.16 36.86
C PHE A 62 1.58 41.51 35.48
N SER A 63 1.04 40.30 35.35
CA SER A 63 1.03 39.58 34.07
C SER A 63 -0.05 40.13 33.11
N HIS A 64 0.25 40.25 31.81
CA HIS A 64 -0.70 40.79 30.83
C HIS A 64 -0.73 40.05 29.48
N GLY A 65 0.43 39.71 28.92
CA GLY A 65 0.55 39.07 27.62
C GLY A 65 1.11 37.66 27.74
N ILE A 66 0.69 36.78 26.84
CA ILE A 66 1.16 35.40 26.73
C ILE A 66 1.44 35.06 25.27
N TRP A 67 2.56 34.39 25.01
CA TRP A 67 2.85 33.75 23.72
C TRP A 67 3.77 32.55 23.95
N SER A 68 3.71 31.55 23.07
CA SER A 68 4.55 30.36 23.17
C SER A 68 5.07 29.92 21.81
N ASP A 69 6.27 29.35 21.80
CA ASP A 69 6.90 28.70 20.64
C ASP A 69 6.59 27.18 20.57
N GLY A 70 5.79 26.68 21.52
CA GLY A 70 5.46 25.26 21.67
C GLY A 70 6.30 24.52 22.72
N GLU A 71 7.39 25.11 23.20
CA GLU A 71 8.20 24.57 24.31
C GLU A 71 8.27 25.55 25.49
N THR A 72 8.42 26.83 25.18
CA THR A 72 8.57 27.95 26.11
C THR A 72 7.38 28.90 25.98
N VAL A 73 6.82 29.31 27.10
CA VAL A 73 5.79 30.33 27.22
C VAL A 73 6.43 31.59 27.79
N TRP A 74 6.33 32.71 27.08
CA TRP A 74 6.70 34.01 27.62
C TRP A 74 5.47 34.70 28.18
N ILE A 75 5.65 35.36 29.33
CA ILE A 75 4.63 36.18 29.98
C ILE A 75 5.15 37.60 30.12
N ALA A 76 4.43 38.58 29.58
CA ALA A 76 4.75 39.98 29.81
C ALA A 76 4.37 40.40 31.24
N ASP A 77 5.35 40.90 31.98
CA ASP A 77 5.21 41.39 33.34
C ASP A 77 5.47 42.90 33.40
N SER A 78 4.40 43.71 33.47
CA SER A 78 4.50 45.17 33.52
C SER A 78 4.99 45.69 34.85
N GLY A 79 4.99 44.86 35.90
CA GLY A 79 5.62 45.24 37.14
C GLY A 79 7.11 45.40 36.98
N GLN A 80 7.76 44.47 36.27
CA GLN A 80 9.21 44.34 36.16
C GLN A 80 9.83 44.83 34.86
N ASP A 81 9.03 45.21 33.87
CA ASP A 81 9.49 45.56 32.53
C ASP A 81 10.25 44.39 31.88
N LYS A 82 9.69 43.17 31.98
CA LYS A 82 10.31 41.92 31.50
C LYS A 82 9.32 40.97 30.84
N LEU A 83 9.84 40.07 30.01
CA LEU A 83 9.13 38.85 29.63
C LEU A 83 9.70 37.67 30.41
N LEU A 84 8.86 37.03 31.21
CA LEU A 84 9.25 35.89 32.04
C LEU A 84 8.92 34.58 31.33
N ALA A 85 9.91 33.69 31.20
CA ALA A 85 9.81 32.47 30.38
C ALA A 85 9.55 31.19 31.19
N TYR A 86 8.56 30.41 30.80
CA TYR A 86 8.09 29.20 31.47
C TYR A 86 8.15 28.02 30.51
N ARG A 87 8.29 26.79 31.00
CA ARG A 87 8.14 25.60 30.16
C ARG A 87 6.65 25.32 29.97
N LEU A 88 6.20 25.17 28.72
CA LEU A 88 4.78 24.94 28.40
C LEU A 88 4.24 23.65 29.04
N GLN A 89 5.06 22.60 29.11
CA GLN A 89 4.65 21.28 29.59
C GLN A 89 4.18 21.26 31.05
N ASP A 90 4.82 22.05 31.93
CA ASP A 90 4.64 21.93 33.38
C ASP A 90 4.67 23.27 34.13
N GLY A 91 4.77 24.39 33.42
CA GLY A 91 4.86 25.71 34.04
C GLY A 91 6.15 25.96 34.82
N ALA A 92 7.21 25.18 34.62
CA ALA A 92 8.46 25.43 35.32
C ALA A 92 9.12 26.74 34.84
N ARG A 93 9.59 27.58 35.77
CA ARG A 93 10.36 28.79 35.45
C ARG A 93 11.63 28.46 34.67
N LEU A 94 11.92 29.25 33.64
CA LEU A 94 13.13 29.22 32.83
C LEU A 94 13.83 30.59 32.87
N PRO A 95 14.48 30.98 33.98
CA PRO A 95 15.06 32.32 34.13
C PRO A 95 16.13 32.66 33.07
N ASP A 96 16.85 31.66 32.58
CA ASP A 96 17.87 31.84 31.52
C ASP A 96 17.25 32.20 30.15
N ARG A 97 15.92 32.15 30.03
CA ARG A 97 15.14 32.51 28.83
C ARG A 97 14.32 33.78 29.02
N ASP A 98 14.42 34.44 30.17
CA ASP A 98 13.77 35.73 30.40
C ASP A 98 14.35 36.78 29.45
N LEU A 99 13.49 37.71 29.01
CA LEU A 99 13.90 38.85 28.20
C LEU A 99 13.73 40.13 29.00
N ASP A 100 14.84 40.84 29.20
CA ASP A 100 14.84 42.19 29.73
C ASP A 100 14.38 43.16 28.64
N LEU A 101 13.37 43.98 28.93
CA LEU A 101 12.88 44.98 27.98
C LEU A 101 13.74 46.25 28.05
N ASP A 102 13.75 46.99 26.94
CA ASP A 102 14.44 48.29 26.87
C ASP A 102 13.80 49.27 27.87
N GLU A 103 14.61 50.17 28.45
CA GLU A 103 14.15 51.13 29.46
C GLU A 103 13.01 52.06 28.99
N ARG A 104 12.73 52.10 27.68
CA ARG A 104 11.61 52.84 27.07
C ARG A 104 10.30 52.06 27.01
N ASN A 105 10.32 50.75 27.25
CA ASN A 105 9.16 49.87 27.31
C ASN A 105 8.92 49.48 28.78
N ARG A 106 8.02 50.22 29.43
CA ARG A 106 7.78 50.19 30.89
C ARG A 106 6.35 49.79 31.29
N ASP A 107 5.52 49.45 30.32
CA ASP A 107 4.20 48.87 30.59
C ASP A 107 3.86 47.81 29.53
N PRO A 108 4.68 46.74 29.42
CA PRO A 108 4.44 45.66 28.47
C PRO A 108 3.08 45.00 28.71
N ARG A 109 2.28 44.93 27.65
CA ARG A 109 0.96 44.28 27.62
C ARG A 109 1.02 43.03 26.77
N GLY A 110 0.36 43.03 25.62
CA GLY A 110 0.32 41.92 24.69
C GLY A 110 1.68 41.66 24.08
N ILE A 111 1.94 40.37 23.85
CA ILE A 111 3.13 39.90 23.15
C ILE A 111 2.76 38.90 22.07
N TRP A 112 3.56 38.87 21.01
CA TRP A 112 3.47 37.91 19.93
C TRP A 112 4.85 37.74 19.30
N SER A 113 5.14 36.58 18.70
CA SER A 113 6.38 36.37 17.97
C SER A 113 6.16 35.64 16.64
N ASP A 114 7.00 36.00 15.66
CA ASP A 114 7.12 35.33 14.35
C ASP A 114 8.15 34.18 14.38
N GLY A 115 8.73 33.87 15.55
CA GLY A 115 9.78 32.87 15.74
C GLY A 115 11.21 33.42 15.65
N GLU A 116 11.42 34.63 15.13
CA GLU A 116 12.72 35.31 15.12
C GLU A 116 12.71 36.58 15.99
N ARG A 117 11.57 37.25 16.07
CA ARG A 117 11.38 38.52 16.75
C ARG A 117 10.24 38.44 17.74
N MET A 118 10.39 39.14 18.86
CA MET A 118 9.35 39.32 19.87
C MET A 118 8.77 40.72 19.76
N TYR A 119 7.45 40.80 19.59
CA TYR A 119 6.68 42.03 19.45
C TYR A 119 5.98 42.28 20.78
N VAL A 120 6.20 43.46 21.36
CA VAL A 120 5.69 43.82 22.69
C VAL A 120 5.01 45.17 22.61
N VAL A 121 3.72 45.20 22.95
CA VAL A 121 2.95 46.44 23.03
C VAL A 121 3.18 47.09 24.40
N ASP A 122 3.42 48.40 24.42
CA ASP A 122 3.46 49.22 25.63
C ASP A 122 2.23 50.12 25.68
N SER A 123 1.46 50.06 26.77
CA SER A 123 0.21 50.82 26.90
C SER A 123 0.35 52.20 27.52
N VAL A 124 1.48 52.53 28.13
CA VAL A 124 1.73 53.90 28.63
C VAL A 124 2.28 54.76 27.51
N LYS A 125 3.07 54.16 26.62
CA LYS A 125 3.72 54.84 25.51
C LYS A 125 2.91 54.82 24.22
N ASP A 126 1.89 53.98 24.14
CA ASP A 126 1.11 53.74 22.91
C ASP A 126 2.05 53.34 21.76
N ALA A 127 2.90 52.33 22.01
CA ALA A 127 3.96 51.94 21.09
C ALA A 127 4.09 50.42 20.96
N LEU A 128 4.59 49.99 19.80
CA LEU A 128 5.01 48.62 19.51
C LEU A 128 6.54 48.54 19.51
N PHE A 129 7.09 47.73 20.39
CA PHE A 129 8.51 47.41 20.44
C PHE A 129 8.78 46.05 19.78
N VAL A 130 9.90 45.94 19.07
CA VAL A 130 10.33 44.71 18.42
C VAL A 130 11.72 44.36 18.92
N TYR A 131 11.88 43.14 19.42
CA TYR A 131 13.13 42.61 19.95
C TYR A 131 13.56 41.39 19.13
N ASP A 132 14.86 41.14 19.07
CA ASP A 132 15.39 39.87 18.62
C ASP A 132 15.07 38.80 19.68
N LEU A 133 14.37 37.73 19.31
CA LEU A 133 13.90 36.72 20.25
C LEU A 133 15.08 35.98 20.92
N SER A 134 16.18 35.79 20.19
CA SER A 134 17.31 34.99 20.64
C SER A 134 18.25 35.74 21.59
N THR A 135 18.40 37.05 21.39
CA THR A 135 19.36 37.89 22.11
C THR A 135 18.70 38.88 23.07
N GLY A 136 17.40 39.15 22.90
CA GLY A 136 16.68 40.21 23.62
C GLY A 136 17.05 41.63 23.17
N ALA A 137 17.86 41.80 22.11
CA ALA A 137 18.24 43.12 21.63
C ALA A 137 17.04 43.86 21.03
N LEU A 138 16.86 45.13 21.39
CA LEU A 138 15.84 45.97 20.76
C LEU A 138 16.19 46.22 19.29
N LEU A 139 15.26 45.93 18.39
CA LEU A 139 15.37 46.10 16.95
C LEU A 139 14.64 47.36 16.45
N ALA A 140 13.43 47.60 16.96
CA ALA A 140 12.60 48.71 16.51
C ALA A 140 11.61 49.18 17.57
N GLU A 141 11.17 50.43 17.43
CA GLU A 141 10.11 51.05 18.20
C GLU A 141 9.21 51.80 17.20
N TYR A 142 7.90 51.53 17.26
CA TYR A 142 6.91 52.15 16.40
C TYR A 142 5.83 52.81 17.27
N GLU A 143 5.54 54.08 17.02
CA GLU A 143 4.37 54.73 17.61
C GLU A 143 3.09 54.15 16.99
N LEU A 144 2.08 53.92 17.83
CA LEU A 144 0.75 53.49 17.37
C LEU A 144 -0.04 54.70 16.83
N ASP A 145 -1.15 54.40 16.13
CA ASP A 145 -2.05 55.46 15.66
C ASP A 145 -2.59 56.27 16.86
N PRO A 146 -2.75 57.61 16.76
CA PRO A 146 -3.26 58.44 17.86
C PRO A 146 -4.65 58.07 18.40
N LEU A 147 -5.39 57.19 17.71
CA LEU A 147 -6.65 56.62 18.19
C LEU A 147 -6.47 55.35 19.04
N ASN A 148 -5.30 54.72 19.00
CA ASN A 148 -4.94 53.51 19.74
C ASN A 148 -4.12 53.90 20.98
N ARG A 149 -4.80 54.32 22.04
CA ARG A 149 -4.22 54.97 23.24
C ARG A 149 -4.31 54.13 24.52
N SER A 150 -4.79 52.90 24.39
CA SER A 150 -4.88 51.95 25.48
C SER A 150 -4.70 50.53 24.95
N PRO A 151 -3.57 50.25 24.29
CA PRO A 151 -3.38 49.00 23.59
C PRO A 151 -3.20 47.85 24.61
N ARG A 152 -3.79 46.67 24.33
CA ARG A 152 -3.83 45.54 25.27
C ARG A 152 -3.24 44.27 24.69
N GLY A 153 -3.89 43.67 23.71
CA GLY A 153 -3.46 42.43 23.05
C GLY A 153 -2.80 42.71 21.71
N ILE A 154 -1.98 41.78 21.25
CA ILE A 154 -1.38 41.80 19.91
C ILE A 154 -1.40 40.40 19.32
N TRP A 155 -1.63 40.31 18.02
CA TRP A 155 -1.42 39.09 17.25
C TRP A 155 -1.13 39.46 15.79
N SER A 156 -0.37 38.62 15.10
CA SER A 156 -0.13 38.77 13.67
C SER A 156 -0.15 37.43 12.97
N ASP A 157 -0.51 37.46 11.69
CA ASP A 157 -0.38 36.38 10.70
C ASP A 157 0.80 36.60 9.75
N GLY A 158 1.73 37.51 10.09
CA GLY A 158 2.95 37.78 9.34
C GLY A 158 2.86 38.84 8.25
N VAL A 159 1.69 39.45 8.00
CA VAL A 159 1.62 40.68 7.17
C VAL A 159 0.90 41.80 7.91
N THR A 160 -0.25 41.50 8.52
CA THR A 160 -1.01 42.46 9.32
C THR A 160 -0.79 42.18 10.81
N ILE A 161 -0.61 43.23 11.59
CA ILE A 161 -0.50 43.20 13.04
C ILE A 161 -1.79 43.78 13.59
N TRP A 162 -2.54 42.99 14.35
CA TRP A 162 -3.71 43.46 15.07
C TRP A 162 -3.34 43.82 16.50
N ILE A 163 -3.90 44.92 16.99
CA ILE A 163 -3.71 45.39 18.36
C ILE A 163 -5.08 45.79 18.92
N SER A 164 -5.50 45.16 20.00
CA SER A 164 -6.74 45.54 20.69
C SER A 164 -6.51 46.79 21.53
N ASP A 165 -7.56 47.60 21.65
CA ASP A 165 -7.60 48.79 22.48
C ASP A 165 -8.87 48.78 23.33
N ASP A 166 -8.71 48.77 24.64
CA ASP A 166 -9.83 48.77 25.58
C ASP A 166 -10.40 50.18 25.81
N GLY A 167 -9.70 51.27 25.53
CA GLY A 167 -10.27 52.62 25.64
C GLY A 167 -11.21 52.94 24.47
N ALA A 168 -10.72 52.71 23.26
CA ALA A 168 -11.42 52.87 22.00
C ALA A 168 -12.42 51.74 21.72
N LYS A 169 -12.26 50.59 22.40
CA LYS A 169 -13.07 49.37 22.24
C LYS A 169 -13.01 48.89 20.78
N ARG A 170 -11.79 48.74 20.26
CA ARG A 170 -11.48 48.40 18.86
C ARG A 170 -10.35 47.39 18.81
N VAL A 171 -10.22 46.72 17.67
CA VAL A 171 -8.96 46.08 17.27
C VAL A 171 -8.46 46.80 16.03
N PHE A 172 -7.35 47.50 16.19
CA PHE A 172 -6.64 48.19 15.11
C PHE A 172 -5.81 47.20 14.32
N ALA A 173 -5.60 47.49 13.05
CA ALA A 173 -4.82 46.67 12.13
C ALA A 173 -3.71 47.55 11.54
N TYR A 174 -2.50 47.00 11.49
CA TYR A 174 -1.32 47.70 11.03
C TYR A 174 -0.50 46.84 10.07
N ARG A 175 0.28 47.48 9.21
CA ARG A 175 1.33 46.83 8.41
C ARG A 175 2.62 47.60 8.58
N ILE A 176 3.75 46.90 8.61
CA ILE A 176 5.07 47.54 8.57
C ILE A 176 5.45 47.69 7.10
N GLU A 177 5.43 48.92 6.61
CA GLU A 177 5.73 49.27 5.22
C GLU A 177 6.80 50.35 5.18
N ASP A 178 7.86 50.12 4.41
CA ASP A 178 8.99 51.06 4.28
C ASP A 178 9.65 51.43 5.63
N GLY A 179 9.57 50.53 6.62
CA GLY A 179 10.11 50.76 7.96
C GLY A 179 9.22 51.62 8.87
N GLU A 180 7.95 51.83 8.50
CA GLU A 180 6.96 52.54 9.31
C GLU A 180 5.75 51.65 9.60
N LEU A 181 5.15 51.81 10.78
CA LEU A 181 3.91 51.14 11.14
C LEU A 181 2.72 51.96 10.62
N LYS A 182 2.01 51.43 9.62
CA LYS A 182 0.88 52.11 8.97
C LYS A 182 -0.43 51.41 9.29
N ARG A 183 -1.45 52.19 9.64
CA ARG A 183 -2.80 51.69 9.96
C ARG A 183 -3.55 51.25 8.70
N VAL A 184 -4.25 50.13 8.79
CA VAL A 184 -5.02 49.50 7.70
C VAL A 184 -6.49 49.40 8.09
N GLU A 185 -7.23 50.49 7.88
CA GLU A 185 -8.62 50.61 8.37
C GLU A 185 -9.58 49.53 7.85
N SER A 186 -9.32 48.98 6.66
CA SER A 186 -10.16 47.96 6.04
C SER A 186 -10.13 46.60 6.74
N GLU A 187 -9.13 46.35 7.60
CA GLU A 187 -8.95 45.08 8.32
C GLU A 187 -9.23 45.19 9.82
N GLU A 188 -9.74 46.34 10.27
CA GLU A 188 -10.01 46.60 11.68
C GLU A 188 -11.35 46.07 12.16
N PHE A 189 -11.42 45.79 13.46
CA PHE A 189 -12.66 45.52 14.15
C PHE A 189 -13.07 46.77 14.94
N GLY A 190 -14.08 47.48 14.43
CA GLY A 190 -14.53 48.74 15.00
C GLY A 190 -15.37 48.60 16.27
N PHE A 191 -15.62 49.73 16.94
CA PHE A 191 -16.45 49.78 18.16
C PHE A 191 -17.81 49.09 18.01
N ARG A 192 -18.47 49.28 16.86
CA ARG A 192 -19.78 48.69 16.62
C ARG A 192 -19.72 47.17 16.48
N SER A 193 -18.63 46.58 15.98
CA SER A 193 -18.51 45.12 15.89
C SER A 193 -18.27 44.52 17.27
N LEU A 194 -17.36 45.09 18.06
CA LEU A 194 -17.07 44.61 19.42
C LEU A 194 -18.28 44.81 20.35
N LEU A 195 -18.85 46.01 20.38
CA LEU A 195 -20.00 46.31 21.24
C LEU A 195 -21.22 45.45 20.90
N LYS A 196 -21.46 45.15 19.62
CA LYS A 196 -22.60 44.31 19.21
C LYS A 196 -22.47 42.87 19.75
N ALA A 197 -21.24 42.36 19.86
CA ALA A 197 -20.97 41.07 20.46
C ALA A 197 -21.12 41.11 22.00
N GLY A 198 -20.98 42.29 22.60
CA GLY A 198 -20.98 42.47 24.06
C GLY A 198 -19.59 42.77 24.63
N ASN A 199 -18.54 42.65 23.79
CA ASN A 199 -17.17 42.89 24.19
C ASN A 199 -16.97 44.37 24.53
N GLY A 200 -16.91 44.63 25.84
CA GLY A 200 -16.83 45.92 26.45
C GLY A 200 -15.48 46.17 27.12
N ASP A 201 -14.55 45.21 27.15
CA ASP A 201 -13.19 45.40 27.68
C ASP A 201 -12.15 44.46 27.03
N GLY A 202 -11.99 44.58 25.71
CA GLY A 202 -11.07 43.75 24.92
C GLY A 202 -9.62 43.76 25.42
N ARG A 203 -9.09 42.58 25.73
CA ARG A 203 -7.71 42.34 26.19
C ARG A 203 -6.92 41.54 25.15
N GLY A 204 -6.32 40.42 25.55
CA GLY A 204 -5.59 39.51 24.68
C GLY A 204 -6.37 39.13 23.43
N ILE A 205 -5.64 38.97 22.32
CA ILE A 205 -6.20 38.55 21.04
C ILE A 205 -5.36 37.42 20.43
N TRP A 206 -6.01 36.55 19.67
CA TRP A 206 -5.36 35.49 18.89
C TRP A 206 -6.27 35.10 17.73
N SER A 207 -5.73 34.56 16.63
CA SER A 207 -6.53 34.08 15.52
C SER A 207 -5.99 32.80 14.89
N ASP A 208 -6.91 31.96 14.39
CA ASP A 208 -6.69 30.76 13.57
C ASP A 208 -6.79 31.10 12.07
N LEU A 209 -6.76 32.39 11.72
CA LEU A 209 -7.03 32.98 10.41
C LEU A 209 -8.48 32.88 9.92
N SER A 210 -9.36 32.18 10.64
CA SER A 210 -10.79 32.12 10.33
C SER A 210 -11.58 33.12 11.16
N VAL A 211 -11.27 33.18 12.45
CA VAL A 211 -11.85 34.11 13.41
C VAL A 211 -10.73 34.67 14.29
N LEU A 212 -10.92 35.91 14.75
CA LEU A 212 -10.14 36.54 15.80
C LEU A 212 -10.87 36.33 17.12
N TRP A 213 -10.19 35.73 18.10
CA TRP A 213 -10.64 35.70 19.48
C TRP A 213 -10.14 36.95 20.22
N VAL A 214 -11.00 37.49 21.08
CA VAL A 214 -10.71 38.64 21.92
C VAL A 214 -11.22 38.34 23.32
N ALA A 215 -10.32 38.28 24.29
CA ALA A 215 -10.68 38.16 25.70
C ALA A 215 -11.36 39.43 26.19
N ASP A 216 -12.33 39.28 27.09
CA ASP A 216 -13.01 40.39 27.75
C ASP A 216 -12.85 40.29 29.27
N ALA A 217 -12.18 41.27 29.87
CA ALA A 217 -11.93 41.30 31.31
C ALA A 217 -13.14 41.77 32.14
N ARG A 218 -14.21 42.27 31.51
CA ARG A 218 -15.41 42.73 32.20
C ARG A 218 -16.35 41.60 32.54
N ASP A 219 -16.44 40.58 31.69
CA ASP A 219 -17.38 39.47 31.86
C ASP A 219 -16.76 38.08 31.70
N ALA A 220 -15.42 37.99 31.65
CA ALA A 220 -14.67 36.73 31.61
C ALA A 220 -15.12 35.81 30.46
N LYS A 221 -15.19 36.38 29.25
CA LYS A 221 -15.54 35.65 28.02
C LYS A 221 -14.46 35.79 26.95
N LEU A 222 -14.46 34.85 26.00
CA LEU A 222 -13.74 35.01 24.74
C LEU A 222 -14.73 35.22 23.61
N TYR A 223 -14.66 36.37 22.96
CA TYR A 223 -15.49 36.71 21.81
C TYR A 223 -14.77 36.41 20.51
N SER A 224 -15.48 35.86 19.53
CA SER A 224 -14.94 35.53 18.22
C SER A 224 -15.52 36.44 17.12
N TYR A 225 -14.65 36.87 16.20
CA TYR A 225 -15.01 37.72 15.07
C TYR A 225 -14.48 37.11 13.78
N ASN A 226 -15.32 36.94 12.76
CA ASN A 226 -14.81 36.45 11.47
C ASN A 226 -13.71 37.36 10.93
N MET A 227 -12.59 36.77 10.53
CA MET A 227 -11.53 37.52 9.85
C MET A 227 -12.07 38.14 8.54
N PRO A 228 -11.53 39.29 8.10
CA PRO A 228 -11.99 39.96 6.88
C PRO A 228 -11.93 39.02 5.66
N ALA A 229 -13.04 38.91 4.92
CA ALA A 229 -13.10 38.03 3.75
C ALA A 229 -12.06 38.40 2.67
N ALA A 230 -11.69 39.68 2.57
CA ALA A 230 -10.73 40.17 1.58
C ALA A 230 -9.31 39.59 1.76
N ILE A 231 -8.96 39.11 2.96
CA ILE A 231 -7.63 38.54 3.26
C ILE A 231 -7.66 37.01 3.42
N ASP A 232 -8.82 36.37 3.30
CA ASP A 232 -8.97 34.93 3.52
C ASP A 232 -8.43 34.14 2.32
N ALA A 233 -7.23 33.58 2.49
CA ALA A 233 -6.56 32.72 1.52
C ALA A 233 -6.77 31.22 1.81
N ARG A 234 -7.87 30.79 2.42
CA ARG A 234 -8.09 29.35 2.70
C ARG A 234 -8.79 28.62 1.55
N LEU A 235 -8.62 27.31 1.50
CA LEU A 235 -9.46 26.42 0.69
C LEU A 235 -10.74 26.08 1.48
N ALA A 236 -11.88 26.04 0.81
CA ALA A 236 -13.10 25.44 1.34
C ALA A 236 -13.13 23.92 1.13
N SER A 237 -12.49 23.44 0.06
CA SER A 237 -12.40 22.02 -0.26
C SER A 237 -11.12 21.70 -1.03
N LEU A 238 -10.63 20.48 -0.82
CA LEU A 238 -9.59 19.84 -1.61
C LEU A 238 -9.93 18.35 -1.73
N SER A 239 -9.92 17.83 -2.94
CA SER A 239 -10.07 16.40 -3.20
C SER A 239 -9.29 15.97 -4.44
N LEU A 240 -8.95 14.69 -4.46
CA LEU A 240 -8.23 14.03 -5.53
C LEU A 240 -9.02 12.77 -5.90
N SER A 241 -9.32 12.58 -7.18
CA SER A 241 -10.26 11.53 -7.62
C SER A 241 -9.79 10.10 -7.32
N SER A 242 -8.48 9.87 -7.21
CA SER A 242 -7.88 8.55 -6.98
C SER A 242 -6.97 8.50 -5.73
N VAL A 243 -6.94 9.55 -4.91
CA VAL A 243 -6.09 9.63 -3.73
C VAL A 243 -6.95 9.91 -2.50
N ASP A 244 -6.84 9.05 -1.49
CA ASP A 244 -7.48 9.29 -0.21
C ASP A 244 -6.56 10.13 0.68
N ILE A 245 -6.97 11.37 0.94
CA ILE A 245 -6.29 12.32 1.84
C ILE A 245 -6.96 12.43 3.22
N GLY A 246 -8.00 11.62 3.46
CA GLY A 246 -8.85 11.73 4.64
C GLY A 246 -9.77 12.98 4.62
N PRO A 247 -10.35 13.34 5.78
CA PRO A 247 -11.22 14.51 5.88
C PRO A 247 -10.44 15.81 5.66
N PHE A 248 -10.94 16.67 4.78
CA PHE A 248 -10.36 17.98 4.53
C PHE A 248 -10.62 18.95 5.71
N SER A 249 -9.62 19.78 6.02
CA SER A 249 -9.70 20.85 7.01
C SER A 249 -9.01 22.11 6.46
N PRO A 250 -9.68 23.28 6.44
CA PRO A 250 -9.10 24.52 5.94
C PRO A 250 -7.89 25.03 6.76
N LEU A 251 -7.70 24.50 7.97
CA LEU A 251 -6.59 24.86 8.84
C LEU A 251 -5.35 24.00 8.59
N GLN A 252 -5.51 22.79 8.08
CA GLN A 252 -4.41 21.87 7.78
C GLN A 252 -3.87 22.15 6.37
N THR A 253 -2.58 22.43 6.28
CA THR A 253 -1.89 22.69 5.01
C THR A 253 -1.17 21.49 4.45
N ASP A 254 -0.88 20.47 5.25
CA ASP A 254 -0.08 19.32 4.83
C ASP A 254 -0.87 18.03 4.99
N TYR A 255 -0.98 17.29 3.89
CA TYR A 255 -1.71 16.03 3.77
C TYR A 255 -0.79 14.93 3.26
N ARG A 256 -1.07 13.71 3.70
CA ARG A 256 -0.57 12.49 3.07
C ARG A 256 -1.73 11.83 2.38
N GLY A 257 -1.52 11.41 1.13
CA GLY A 257 -2.52 10.81 0.29
C GLY A 257 -2.08 9.44 -0.17
N THR A 258 -2.90 8.42 0.06
CA THR A 258 -2.60 7.05 -0.39
C THR A 258 -3.30 6.71 -1.69
N THR A 259 -2.62 6.01 -2.59
CA THR A 259 -3.19 5.60 -3.87
C THR A 259 -2.51 4.35 -4.45
N SER A 260 -3.16 3.72 -5.42
CA SER A 260 -2.60 2.72 -6.33
C SER A 260 -2.63 3.18 -7.79
N ALA A 261 -3.18 4.36 -8.06
CA ALA A 261 -3.34 4.91 -9.39
C ALA A 261 -2.18 5.84 -9.77
N SER A 262 -1.80 5.85 -11.05
CA SER A 262 -0.75 6.72 -11.59
C SER A 262 -1.24 8.08 -12.08
N LEU A 263 -2.53 8.37 -11.96
CA LEU A 263 -3.17 9.61 -12.41
C LEU A 263 -4.30 10.00 -11.45
N SER A 264 -4.40 11.29 -11.14
CA SER A 264 -5.52 11.86 -10.37
C SER A 264 -5.99 13.17 -10.98
N THR A 265 -7.27 13.49 -10.81
CA THR A 265 -7.82 14.82 -11.06
C THR A 265 -7.90 15.57 -9.74
N VAL A 266 -7.35 16.79 -9.70
CA VAL A 266 -7.40 17.66 -8.53
C VAL A 266 -8.63 18.57 -8.61
N ALA A 267 -9.46 18.56 -7.57
CA ALA A 267 -10.56 19.48 -7.40
C ALA A 267 -10.36 20.28 -6.11
N ALA A 268 -10.39 21.60 -6.23
CA ALA A 268 -10.23 22.50 -5.10
C ALA A 268 -11.12 23.74 -5.27
N SER A 269 -11.59 24.29 -4.15
CA SER A 269 -12.34 25.54 -4.15
C SER A 269 -11.83 26.46 -3.05
N ALA A 270 -11.65 27.73 -3.34
CA ALA A 270 -11.29 28.72 -2.32
C ALA A 270 -12.46 28.94 -1.33
N ALA A 271 -12.14 29.41 -0.13
CA ALA A 271 -13.12 29.80 0.88
C ALA A 271 -13.87 31.10 0.51
N GLN A 272 -13.31 31.89 -0.40
CA GLN A 272 -13.87 33.17 -0.86
C GLN A 272 -13.92 33.22 -2.40
N ASP A 273 -14.99 33.79 -2.94
CA ASP A 273 -15.28 33.79 -4.38
C ASP A 273 -14.25 34.56 -5.24
N GLU A 274 -13.57 35.56 -4.66
CA GLU A 274 -12.57 36.39 -5.35
C GLU A 274 -11.12 35.91 -5.14
N ALA A 275 -10.92 34.86 -4.34
CA ALA A 275 -9.60 34.27 -4.16
C ALA A 275 -9.19 33.48 -5.41
N THR A 276 -7.90 33.50 -5.73
CA THR A 276 -7.36 32.78 -6.89
C THR A 276 -6.65 31.50 -6.48
N LEU A 277 -6.68 30.49 -7.34
CA LEU A 277 -6.06 29.18 -7.11
C LEU A 277 -5.00 28.88 -8.17
N VAL A 278 -3.86 28.36 -7.74
CA VAL A 278 -2.81 27.83 -8.60
C VAL A 278 -2.47 26.41 -8.13
N ILE A 279 -2.65 25.42 -9.01
CA ILE A 279 -2.33 24.02 -8.73
C ILE A 279 -1.00 23.67 -9.40
N ALA A 280 -0.11 23.01 -8.66
CA ALA A 280 1.14 22.46 -9.16
C ALA A 280 1.26 20.96 -8.78
N PRO A 281 1.80 20.09 -9.65
CA PRO A 281 2.34 20.39 -10.98
C PRO A 281 1.26 20.86 -11.97
N ALA A 282 1.69 21.46 -13.09
CA ALA A 282 0.79 21.91 -14.13
C ALA A 282 -0.05 20.75 -14.69
N ASP A 283 -1.20 21.08 -15.25
CA ASP A 283 -2.10 20.11 -15.85
C ASP A 283 -1.38 19.27 -16.91
N THR A 284 -1.52 17.94 -16.81
CA THR A 284 -0.73 16.97 -17.57
C THR A 284 -1.08 16.99 -19.05
N ASP A 285 -2.35 17.16 -19.39
CA ASP A 285 -2.85 17.18 -20.77
C ASP A 285 -3.28 18.59 -21.23
N GLY A 286 -3.53 19.51 -20.30
CA GLY A 286 -3.97 20.88 -20.55
C GLY A 286 -5.43 20.98 -21.00
N ASP A 287 -6.22 19.91 -20.85
CA ASP A 287 -7.63 19.86 -21.22
C ASP A 287 -8.53 20.30 -20.07
N VAL A 288 -8.90 21.58 -20.10
CA VAL A 288 -9.78 22.21 -19.09
C VAL A 288 -11.16 21.53 -18.95
N ALA A 289 -11.60 20.72 -19.92
CA ALA A 289 -12.90 20.05 -19.85
C ALA A 289 -12.94 18.89 -18.85
N ASN A 290 -11.78 18.31 -18.50
CA ASN A 290 -11.70 17.12 -17.67
C ASN A 290 -11.13 17.39 -16.24
N GLY A 291 -10.90 18.68 -15.93
CA GLY A 291 -10.31 19.13 -14.66
C GLY A 291 -8.78 19.16 -14.71
N HIS A 292 -8.15 19.46 -13.58
CA HIS A 292 -6.67 19.56 -13.52
C HIS A 292 -6.07 18.17 -13.26
N GLN A 293 -5.42 17.57 -14.26
CA GLN A 293 -4.84 16.23 -14.15
C GLN A 293 -3.37 16.24 -13.74
N VAL A 294 -3.01 15.35 -12.82
CA VAL A 294 -1.64 15.20 -12.34
C VAL A 294 -1.21 13.73 -12.35
N MET A 295 -0.07 13.47 -13.00
CA MET A 295 0.61 12.18 -12.90
C MET A 295 1.15 11.98 -11.49
N LEU A 296 0.94 10.78 -10.96
CA LEU A 296 1.31 10.39 -9.60
C LEU A 296 2.51 9.45 -9.63
N SER A 297 3.39 9.62 -8.66
CA SER A 297 4.51 8.72 -8.37
C SER A 297 4.82 8.74 -6.88
N GLU A 298 5.54 7.74 -6.38
CA GLU A 298 5.93 7.65 -4.98
C GLU A 298 6.65 8.92 -4.51
N GLY A 299 6.17 9.52 -3.42
CA GLY A 299 6.70 10.75 -2.86
C GLY A 299 6.42 12.02 -3.67
N ALA A 300 5.62 11.93 -4.75
CA ALA A 300 5.20 13.10 -5.51
C ALA A 300 4.44 14.09 -4.63
N GLN A 301 4.60 15.39 -4.90
CA GLN A 301 3.91 16.44 -4.16
C GLN A 301 3.00 17.23 -5.10
N ILE A 302 1.74 17.33 -4.71
CA ILE A 302 0.76 18.22 -5.32
C ILE A 302 0.60 19.39 -4.36
N SER A 303 0.61 20.61 -4.90
CA SER A 303 0.36 21.81 -4.13
C SER A 303 -0.75 22.65 -4.73
N VAL A 304 -1.61 23.18 -3.87
CA VAL A 304 -2.67 24.13 -4.24
C VAL A 304 -2.38 25.42 -3.48
N THR A 305 -2.01 26.46 -4.21
CA THR A 305 -1.73 27.78 -3.66
C THR A 305 -2.94 28.66 -3.86
N VAL A 306 -3.51 29.14 -2.76
CA VAL A 306 -4.60 30.11 -2.74
C VAL A 306 -4.02 31.50 -2.52
N THR A 307 -4.44 32.48 -3.30
CA THR A 307 -4.14 33.90 -3.04
C THR A 307 -5.43 34.61 -2.63
N SER A 308 -5.39 35.39 -1.54
CA SER A 308 -6.56 36.15 -1.04
C SER A 308 -7.11 37.12 -2.09
N PRO A 309 -8.39 37.53 -2.00
CA PRO A 309 -8.99 38.51 -2.90
C PRO A 309 -8.19 39.80 -3.06
N ASP A 310 -7.60 40.32 -1.98
CA ASP A 310 -6.79 41.54 -2.00
C ASP A 310 -5.34 41.33 -2.48
N GLY A 311 -4.94 40.08 -2.72
CA GLY A 311 -3.59 39.70 -3.13
C GLY A 311 -2.53 39.74 -2.03
N SER A 312 -2.88 40.06 -0.79
CA SER A 312 -1.90 40.24 0.30
C SER A 312 -1.46 38.92 0.95
N ARG A 313 -2.25 37.85 0.82
CA ARG A 313 -1.99 36.55 1.43
C ARG A 313 -1.90 35.45 0.42
N GLN A 314 -0.99 34.52 0.70
CA GLN A 314 -0.96 33.23 0.06
C GLN A 314 -0.95 32.13 1.12
N ARG A 315 -1.71 31.07 0.85
CA ARG A 315 -1.66 29.82 1.62
C ARG A 315 -1.49 28.67 0.67
N GLN A 316 -0.56 27.78 0.97
CA GLN A 316 -0.30 26.60 0.18
C GLN A 316 -0.76 25.35 0.94
N TYR A 317 -1.54 24.52 0.25
CA TYR A 317 -1.91 23.18 0.69
C TYR A 317 -1.06 22.18 -0.08
N ARG A 318 -0.45 21.21 0.59
CA ARG A 318 0.44 20.21 0.02
C ARG A 318 -0.08 18.82 0.31
N VAL A 319 -0.14 17.99 -0.72
CA VAL A 319 -0.46 16.57 -0.63
C VAL A 319 0.78 15.80 -1.05
N THR A 320 1.34 15.01 -0.13
CA THR A 320 2.41 14.05 -0.43
C THR A 320 1.78 12.70 -0.76
N ILE A 321 2.15 12.15 -1.92
CA ILE A 321 1.60 10.89 -2.42
C ILE A 321 2.41 9.71 -1.91
N GLU A 322 1.71 8.73 -1.36
CA GLU A 322 2.23 7.45 -0.93
C GLU A 322 1.51 6.35 -1.72
N PHE A 323 2.26 5.56 -2.47
CA PHE A 323 1.74 4.38 -3.15
C PHE A 323 1.57 3.28 -2.13
N GLY A 324 0.33 2.86 -1.93
CA GLY A 324 0.04 1.69 -1.11
C GLY A 324 0.51 0.42 -1.82
N ASN A 325 1.17 -0.47 -1.09
CA ASN A 325 1.55 -1.80 -1.57
C ASN A 325 0.29 -2.56 -2.06
N GLN A 326 0.33 -3.07 -3.28
CA GLN A 326 -0.73 -3.84 -3.92
C GLN A 326 -0.47 -5.32 -3.74
N ALA A 327 -1.53 -6.10 -3.52
CA ALA A 327 -1.37 -7.54 -3.41
C ALA A 327 -0.90 -8.15 -4.74
N PRO A 328 -0.06 -9.19 -4.70
CA PRO A 328 0.33 -9.92 -5.90
C PRO A 328 -0.88 -10.45 -6.64
N GLN A 329 -0.81 -10.49 -7.97
CA GLN A 329 -1.90 -10.96 -8.82
C GLN A 329 -1.60 -12.35 -9.36
N ALA A 330 -2.62 -13.20 -9.35
CA ALA A 330 -2.55 -14.55 -9.88
C ALA A 330 -3.31 -14.67 -11.20
N THR A 331 -2.72 -15.36 -12.16
CA THR A 331 -3.40 -15.80 -13.38
C THR A 331 -3.74 -17.29 -13.31
N ALA A 332 -4.52 -17.79 -14.27
CA ALA A 332 -4.94 -19.18 -14.29
C ALA A 332 -3.74 -20.12 -14.55
N LEU A 333 -3.49 -21.04 -13.61
CA LEU A 333 -2.52 -22.11 -13.77
C LEU A 333 -2.99 -23.12 -14.86
N PRO A 334 -2.06 -23.76 -15.59
CA PRO A 334 -2.40 -24.68 -16.66
C PRO A 334 -3.01 -25.98 -16.10
N LEU A 335 -3.81 -26.67 -16.90
CA LEU A 335 -4.24 -28.04 -16.55
C LEU A 335 -3.06 -29.00 -16.71
N LEU A 336 -2.75 -29.77 -15.65
CA LEU A 336 -1.62 -30.70 -15.66
C LEU A 336 -2.11 -32.14 -15.86
N ARG A 337 -1.53 -32.84 -16.85
CA ARG A 337 -1.77 -34.26 -17.11
C ARG A 337 -0.46 -35.02 -17.07
N LEU A 338 -0.38 -36.05 -16.25
CA LEU A 338 0.82 -36.87 -16.02
C LEU A 338 0.46 -38.35 -16.12
N LYS A 339 1.45 -39.22 -16.32
CA LYS A 339 1.30 -40.67 -16.20
C LYS A 339 1.98 -41.20 -14.93
N VAL A 340 1.46 -42.29 -14.36
CA VAL A 340 2.14 -42.97 -13.24
C VAL A 340 3.54 -43.41 -13.68
N GLY A 341 4.55 -43.06 -12.88
CA GLY A 341 5.96 -43.36 -13.17
C GLY A 341 6.67 -42.35 -14.09
N GLU A 342 6.00 -41.29 -14.51
CA GLU A 342 6.61 -40.15 -15.20
C GLU A 342 7.44 -39.29 -14.22
N ASP A 343 8.46 -38.60 -14.73
CA ASP A 343 9.23 -37.62 -13.96
C ASP A 343 8.33 -36.49 -13.44
N SER A 344 8.73 -35.86 -12.33
CA SER A 344 7.96 -34.74 -11.76
C SER A 344 7.86 -33.58 -12.75
N ALA A 345 6.64 -33.09 -12.98
CA ALA A 345 6.43 -31.89 -13.75
C ALA A 345 6.87 -30.65 -12.97
N ARG A 346 7.46 -29.69 -13.69
CA ARG A 346 7.97 -28.43 -13.11
C ARG A 346 7.25 -27.25 -13.74
N ILE A 347 6.67 -26.39 -12.90
CA ILE A 347 5.97 -25.18 -13.30
C ILE A 347 6.68 -24.00 -12.65
N ASP A 348 7.15 -23.06 -13.47
CA ASP A 348 7.70 -21.79 -13.00
C ASP A 348 6.55 -20.85 -12.61
N LEU A 349 6.43 -20.58 -11.31
CA LEU A 349 5.32 -19.77 -10.77
C LEU A 349 5.48 -18.29 -11.13
N ALA A 350 6.68 -17.81 -11.46
CA ALA A 350 6.88 -16.43 -11.91
C ALA A 350 6.18 -16.12 -13.24
N THR A 351 5.79 -17.16 -14.00
CA THR A 351 5.00 -17.00 -15.24
C THR A 351 3.51 -16.71 -14.94
N TYR A 352 3.03 -17.07 -13.76
CA TYR A 352 1.60 -17.05 -13.43
C TYR A 352 1.23 -16.08 -12.32
N PHE A 353 2.21 -15.58 -11.59
CA PHE A 353 2.02 -14.59 -10.53
C PHE A 353 2.93 -13.40 -10.78
N SER A 354 2.41 -12.20 -10.59
CA SER A 354 3.14 -10.95 -10.76
C SER A 354 2.75 -9.95 -9.69
N ASP A 355 3.70 -9.14 -9.26
CA ASP A 355 3.45 -8.04 -8.35
C ASP A 355 3.31 -6.72 -9.11
N PRO A 356 2.26 -5.91 -8.90
CA PRO A 356 2.11 -4.61 -9.56
C PRO A 356 3.21 -3.61 -9.20
N ASP A 357 3.75 -3.68 -7.97
CA ASP A 357 4.77 -2.77 -7.46
C ASP A 357 6.20 -3.28 -7.76
N GLY A 358 6.30 -4.52 -8.25
CA GLY A 358 7.56 -5.15 -8.66
C GLY A 358 8.29 -5.82 -7.49
N ASP A 359 7.60 -6.05 -6.39
CA ASP A 359 8.18 -6.68 -5.21
C ASP A 359 8.50 -8.17 -5.42
N PRO A 360 9.54 -8.70 -4.74
CA PRO A 360 9.94 -10.09 -4.88
C PRO A 360 8.91 -11.04 -4.27
N LEU A 361 8.47 -12.03 -5.05
CA LEU A 361 7.42 -12.95 -4.64
C LEU A 361 7.94 -14.22 -3.96
N SER A 362 7.26 -14.61 -2.90
CA SER A 362 7.31 -15.93 -2.26
C SER A 362 6.00 -16.69 -2.54
N TYR A 363 6.05 -18.01 -2.49
CA TYR A 363 4.91 -18.84 -2.90
C TYR A 363 4.53 -19.83 -1.81
N THR A 364 3.24 -19.93 -1.54
CA THR A 364 2.67 -20.88 -0.58
C THR A 364 1.83 -21.92 -1.30
N LEU A 365 2.08 -23.19 -0.98
CA LEU A 365 1.31 -24.32 -1.47
C LEU A 365 0.26 -24.73 -0.43
N GLY A 366 -1.01 -24.70 -0.82
CA GLY A 366 -2.11 -25.20 -0.01
C GLY A 366 -2.16 -26.73 0.05
N GLN A 367 -3.04 -27.27 0.89
CA GLN A 367 -3.22 -28.72 1.00
C GLN A 367 -3.83 -29.32 -0.27
N SER A 368 -3.27 -30.45 -0.72
CA SER A 368 -3.81 -31.26 -1.81
C SER A 368 -5.12 -31.92 -1.39
N LEU A 369 -6.13 -31.93 -2.28
CA LEU A 369 -7.39 -32.65 -2.02
C LEU A 369 -7.22 -34.17 -2.02
N ALA A 370 -6.27 -34.70 -2.78
CA ALA A 370 -5.95 -36.13 -2.86
C ALA A 370 -4.42 -36.35 -2.96
N PRO A 371 -3.69 -36.29 -1.82
CA PRO A 371 -2.23 -36.40 -1.81
C PRO A 371 -1.72 -37.80 -2.23
N ASN A 372 -2.60 -38.81 -2.24
CA ASN A 372 -2.29 -40.15 -2.75
C ASN A 372 -2.30 -40.24 -4.28
N VAL A 373 -2.81 -39.22 -4.99
CA VAL A 373 -2.83 -39.17 -6.47
C VAL A 373 -1.57 -38.50 -6.99
N ALA A 374 -1.21 -37.33 -6.45
CA ALA A 374 0.01 -36.62 -6.77
C ALA A 374 0.51 -35.84 -5.55
N ASP A 375 1.82 -35.84 -5.37
CA ASP A 375 2.52 -35.04 -4.36
C ASP A 375 3.08 -33.78 -4.99
N ALA A 376 3.16 -32.69 -4.23
CA ALA A 376 3.59 -31.40 -4.75
C ALA A 376 4.44 -30.64 -3.74
N THR A 377 5.50 -30.00 -4.24
CA THR A 377 6.41 -29.18 -3.44
C THR A 377 6.75 -27.90 -4.18
N VAL A 378 6.98 -26.81 -3.44
CA VAL A 378 7.43 -25.53 -4.01
C VAL A 378 8.79 -25.21 -3.42
N ALA A 379 9.77 -24.96 -4.30
CA ALA A 379 11.10 -24.52 -3.91
C ALA A 379 11.66 -23.57 -4.97
N ASN A 380 12.26 -22.47 -4.54
CA ASN A 380 12.88 -21.46 -5.41
C ASN A 380 11.97 -20.98 -6.56
N GLY A 381 10.68 -20.76 -6.29
CA GLY A 381 9.70 -20.30 -7.28
C GLY A 381 9.20 -21.37 -8.26
N VAL A 382 9.68 -22.62 -8.15
CA VAL A 382 9.26 -23.72 -9.02
C VAL A 382 8.38 -24.69 -8.24
N LEU A 383 7.17 -24.90 -8.74
CA LEU A 383 6.26 -25.96 -8.29
C LEU A 383 6.63 -27.27 -8.98
N SER A 384 6.98 -28.28 -8.18
CA SER A 384 7.28 -29.64 -8.64
C SER A 384 6.15 -30.60 -8.24
N VAL A 385 5.52 -31.25 -9.22
CA VAL A 385 4.40 -32.17 -9.01
C VAL A 385 4.79 -33.59 -9.44
N THR A 386 4.71 -34.54 -8.52
CA THR A 386 5.11 -35.94 -8.72
C THR A 386 3.87 -36.84 -8.79
N PRO A 387 3.67 -37.62 -9.88
CA PRO A 387 2.53 -38.51 -9.99
C PRO A 387 2.72 -39.76 -9.12
N ILE A 388 1.70 -40.15 -8.34
CA ILE A 388 1.73 -41.31 -7.43
C ILE A 388 0.79 -42.42 -7.92
N ALA A 389 -0.48 -42.09 -8.16
CA ALA A 389 -1.50 -43.06 -8.52
C ALA A 389 -2.52 -42.47 -9.49
N PRO A 390 -3.21 -43.29 -10.32
CA PRO A 390 -4.20 -42.78 -11.25
C PRO A 390 -5.36 -42.09 -10.54
N GLY A 391 -5.77 -40.91 -11.01
CA GLY A 391 -6.83 -40.13 -10.39
C GLY A 391 -6.80 -38.66 -10.77
N ARG A 392 -7.59 -37.85 -10.06
CA ARG A 392 -7.60 -36.39 -10.17
C ARG A 392 -7.40 -35.78 -8.79
N THR A 393 -6.61 -34.72 -8.72
CA THR A 393 -6.45 -33.89 -7.52
C THR A 393 -6.36 -32.41 -7.92
N SER A 394 -6.48 -31.51 -6.95
CA SER A 394 -6.22 -30.09 -7.14
C SER A 394 -5.40 -29.53 -5.97
N LEU A 395 -4.62 -28.51 -6.28
CA LEU A 395 -3.72 -27.82 -5.36
C LEU A 395 -3.93 -26.31 -5.51
N ASN A 396 -4.01 -25.59 -4.40
CA ASN A 396 -4.08 -24.14 -4.41
C ASN A 396 -2.70 -23.55 -4.24
N VAL A 397 -2.36 -22.53 -5.03
CA VAL A 397 -1.10 -21.81 -4.94
C VAL A 397 -1.41 -20.33 -4.78
N SER A 398 -0.78 -19.67 -3.80
CA SER A 398 -0.81 -18.22 -3.63
C SER A 398 0.60 -17.66 -3.65
N ALA A 399 0.73 -16.40 -4.06
CA ALA A 399 1.97 -15.63 -3.98
C ALA A 399 1.86 -14.57 -2.87
N SER A 400 2.98 -14.19 -2.26
CA SER A 400 3.08 -13.10 -1.29
C SER A 400 4.35 -12.29 -1.54
N ASP A 401 4.20 -10.98 -1.56
CA ASP A 401 5.27 -9.96 -1.60
C ASP A 401 5.94 -9.73 -0.21
N GLY A 402 5.47 -10.44 0.83
CA GLY A 402 5.91 -10.28 2.22
C GLY A 402 4.98 -9.42 3.09
N SER A 403 4.10 -8.62 2.48
CA SER A 403 3.14 -7.74 3.15
C SER A 403 1.69 -8.19 2.93
N LEU A 404 1.34 -8.50 1.67
CA LEU A 404 0.04 -8.97 1.21
C LEU A 404 0.17 -10.33 0.51
N SER A 405 -0.96 -10.93 0.14
CA SER A 405 -1.00 -12.21 -0.56
C SER A 405 -2.04 -12.19 -1.67
N SER A 406 -1.74 -12.88 -2.77
CA SER A 406 -2.68 -13.07 -3.87
C SER A 406 -3.86 -13.93 -3.45
N GLU A 407 -4.97 -13.76 -4.17
CA GLU A 407 -5.99 -14.81 -4.25
C GLU A 407 -5.35 -16.13 -4.71
N ALA A 408 -5.89 -17.25 -4.25
CA ALA A 408 -5.34 -18.56 -4.56
C ALA A 408 -5.72 -19.00 -5.99
N SER A 409 -4.72 -19.41 -6.79
CA SER A 409 -4.94 -20.05 -8.09
C SER A 409 -4.93 -21.57 -7.95
N THR A 410 -5.93 -22.23 -8.55
CA THR A 410 -6.09 -23.69 -8.44
C THR A 410 -5.40 -24.41 -9.60
N LEU A 411 -4.40 -25.24 -9.31
CA LEU A 411 -3.83 -26.20 -10.25
C LEU A 411 -4.65 -27.50 -10.24
N MET A 412 -5.22 -27.85 -11.39
CA MET A 412 -5.90 -29.14 -11.59
C MET A 412 -4.92 -30.17 -12.15
N VAL A 413 -4.79 -31.31 -11.47
CA VAL A 413 -3.87 -32.40 -11.84
C VAL A 413 -4.66 -33.66 -12.15
N THR A 414 -4.41 -34.26 -13.31
CA THR A 414 -4.91 -35.59 -13.68
C THR A 414 -3.73 -36.53 -13.88
N VAL A 415 -3.72 -37.65 -13.15
CA VAL A 415 -2.72 -38.71 -13.31
C VAL A 415 -3.40 -39.89 -14.01
N GLU A 416 -2.89 -40.25 -15.18
CA GLU A 416 -3.34 -41.38 -15.97
C GLU A 416 -2.51 -42.63 -15.63
N PRO A 417 -3.06 -43.86 -15.79
CA PRO A 417 -2.29 -45.09 -15.62
C PRO A 417 -1.03 -45.13 -16.49
N ALA A 418 0.01 -45.81 -16.00
CA ALA A 418 1.20 -46.10 -16.80
C ALA A 418 0.82 -46.85 -18.09
N GLU A 419 1.49 -46.51 -19.19
CA GLU A 419 1.27 -47.17 -20.47
C GLU A 419 1.83 -48.59 -20.43
N VAL A 420 0.97 -49.59 -20.66
CA VAL A 420 1.33 -51.01 -20.67
C VAL A 420 1.65 -51.41 -22.12
N LEU A 421 2.91 -51.72 -22.42
CA LEU A 421 3.36 -52.06 -23.77
C LEU A 421 3.40 -53.59 -23.94
N ALA A 422 2.64 -54.12 -24.90
CA ALA A 422 2.62 -55.56 -25.13
C ALA A 422 3.97 -56.09 -25.68
N PRO A 423 4.36 -57.35 -25.38
CA PRO A 423 5.67 -57.86 -25.76
C PRO A 423 5.78 -58.03 -27.29
N GLU A 424 6.83 -57.47 -27.90
CA GLU A 424 7.13 -57.68 -29.31
C GLU A 424 7.83 -59.04 -29.52
N VAL A 425 7.36 -59.84 -30.48
CA VAL A 425 7.88 -61.20 -30.73
C VAL A 425 8.32 -61.41 -32.17
N ARG A 426 9.25 -62.34 -32.42
CA ARG A 426 9.59 -62.80 -33.77
C ARG A 426 9.80 -64.31 -33.82
N ILE A 427 9.49 -64.91 -34.97
CA ILE A 427 9.66 -66.34 -35.20
C ILE A 427 11.05 -66.59 -35.78
N ALA A 428 11.79 -67.52 -35.18
CA ALA A 428 13.00 -68.08 -35.77
C ALA A 428 12.65 -69.43 -36.41
N ALA A 429 13.11 -69.68 -37.63
CA ALA A 429 12.90 -70.95 -38.33
C ALA A 429 14.20 -71.44 -38.98
N ARG A 430 14.43 -72.76 -38.99
CA ARG A 430 15.56 -73.37 -39.72
C ARG A 430 15.18 -74.70 -40.36
N ARG A 431 15.90 -75.06 -41.42
CA ARG A 431 15.82 -76.40 -42.03
C ARG A 431 16.78 -77.34 -41.29
N VAL A 432 16.31 -78.53 -40.92
CA VAL A 432 17.10 -79.56 -40.22
C VAL A 432 17.19 -80.84 -41.04
N GLN A 433 17.90 -81.86 -40.53
CA GLN A 433 18.04 -83.17 -41.17
C GLN A 433 16.70 -83.78 -41.57
N GLN A 434 16.73 -84.58 -42.65
CA GLN A 434 15.55 -85.21 -43.26
C GLN A 434 14.52 -84.23 -43.86
N GLY A 435 14.88 -82.95 -44.06
CA GLY A 435 14.00 -81.97 -44.72
C GLY A 435 12.87 -81.42 -43.84
N ARG A 436 12.95 -81.63 -42.52
CA ARG A 436 12.05 -81.02 -41.52
C ARG A 436 12.42 -79.57 -41.27
N PHE A 437 11.49 -78.82 -40.68
CA PHE A 437 11.73 -77.44 -40.24
C PHE A 437 11.53 -77.32 -38.74
N GLU A 438 12.42 -76.60 -38.07
CA GLU A 438 12.35 -76.32 -36.64
C GLU A 438 12.02 -74.84 -36.41
N PHE A 439 11.14 -74.58 -35.46
CA PHE A 439 10.68 -73.24 -35.10
C PHE A 439 11.03 -72.88 -33.66
N ALA A 440 11.33 -71.61 -33.44
CA ALA A 440 11.54 -71.00 -32.15
C ALA A 440 10.87 -69.62 -32.12
N LEU A 441 10.65 -69.08 -30.93
CA LEU A 441 10.25 -67.69 -30.75
C LEU A 441 11.38 -66.92 -30.06
N GLN A 442 11.55 -65.65 -30.40
CA GLN A 442 12.29 -64.71 -29.58
C GLN A 442 11.33 -63.60 -29.15
N VAL A 443 11.53 -63.13 -27.92
CA VAL A 443 10.79 -62.01 -27.33
C VAL A 443 11.76 -60.85 -27.20
N ARG A 444 11.30 -59.63 -27.48
CA ARG A 444 12.09 -58.43 -27.27
C ARG A 444 11.99 -58.01 -25.80
N SER A 445 13.10 -57.74 -25.15
CA SER A 445 13.12 -57.19 -23.78
C SER A 445 12.65 -55.73 -23.78
N ALA A 446 12.33 -55.20 -22.61
CA ALA A 446 12.03 -53.78 -22.40
C ALA A 446 13.17 -52.85 -22.87
N GLU A 447 14.42 -53.33 -22.82
CA GLU A 447 15.63 -52.64 -23.31
C GLU A 447 15.83 -52.76 -24.84
N GLY A 448 14.88 -53.37 -25.55
CA GLY A 448 14.89 -53.50 -27.01
C GLY A 448 15.77 -54.63 -27.58
N GLN A 449 16.36 -55.47 -26.74
CA GLN A 449 17.20 -56.61 -27.15
C GLN A 449 16.39 -57.89 -27.38
N TRP A 450 16.81 -58.74 -28.32
CA TRP A 450 16.15 -60.02 -28.54
C TRP A 450 16.68 -61.08 -27.58
N GLN A 451 15.80 -61.59 -26.74
CA GLN A 451 16.12 -62.66 -25.79
C GLN A 451 16.47 -63.99 -26.49
N ASP A 452 16.97 -64.94 -25.71
CA ASP A 452 17.26 -66.29 -26.18
C ASP A 452 16.05 -66.99 -26.81
N ARG A 453 16.34 -67.90 -27.73
CA ARG A 453 15.30 -68.60 -28.50
C ARG A 453 14.53 -69.57 -27.60
N ILE A 454 13.24 -69.31 -27.45
CA ILE A 454 12.29 -70.22 -26.83
C ILE A 454 11.98 -71.33 -27.83
N LEU A 455 12.26 -72.58 -27.46
CA LEU A 455 12.05 -73.77 -28.28
C LEU A 455 10.83 -74.57 -27.78
N PRO A 456 9.65 -74.46 -28.41
CA PRO A 456 8.48 -75.22 -28.00
C PRO A 456 8.72 -76.74 -28.06
N ARG A 457 8.06 -77.52 -27.19
CA ARG A 457 8.21 -78.99 -27.21
C ARG A 457 7.77 -79.59 -28.55
N ARG A 458 6.63 -79.15 -29.09
CA ARG A 458 6.20 -79.43 -30.48
C ARG A 458 6.63 -78.27 -31.37
N ARG A 459 7.78 -78.38 -32.02
CA ARG A 459 8.34 -77.29 -32.86
C ARG A 459 8.81 -77.71 -34.24
N PHE A 460 8.49 -78.93 -34.66
CA PHE A 460 8.93 -79.46 -35.93
C PHE A 460 7.77 -79.55 -36.93
N LEU A 461 7.97 -79.00 -38.12
CA LEU A 461 7.13 -79.27 -39.29
C LEU A 461 7.73 -80.46 -40.07
N PRO A 462 6.99 -81.55 -40.31
CA PRO A 462 7.46 -82.70 -41.07
C PRO A 462 7.90 -82.37 -42.50
N ALA A 463 8.75 -83.23 -43.05
CA ALA A 463 9.25 -83.10 -44.42
C ALA A 463 8.21 -83.44 -45.50
N VAL A 464 7.19 -84.21 -45.12
CA VAL A 464 6.03 -84.54 -45.95
C VAL A 464 4.81 -84.17 -45.12
N SER A 465 4.14 -83.08 -45.49
CA SER A 465 2.88 -82.62 -44.89
C SER A 465 1.99 -82.12 -46.02
N ASP A 466 0.68 -82.36 -45.91
CA ASP A 466 -0.29 -81.88 -46.90
C ASP A 466 -0.11 -80.38 -47.15
N ALA A 467 0.00 -80.00 -48.42
CA ALA A 467 0.11 -78.60 -48.79
C ALA A 467 -1.15 -77.85 -48.30
N GLY A 468 -0.96 -76.70 -47.66
CA GLY A 468 -2.05 -75.85 -47.16
C GLY A 468 -2.50 -76.12 -45.71
N ARG A 469 -2.19 -77.28 -45.12
CA ARG A 469 -2.58 -77.60 -43.72
C ARG A 469 -1.68 -76.90 -42.71
N TRP A 470 -2.28 -76.15 -41.77
CA TRP A 470 -1.58 -75.55 -40.64
C TRP A 470 -1.29 -76.57 -39.54
N LEU A 471 -0.05 -76.58 -39.07
CA LEU A 471 0.40 -77.29 -37.88
C LEU A 471 0.77 -76.28 -36.80
N ASN A 472 0.49 -76.63 -35.55
CA ASN A 472 0.66 -75.72 -34.41
C ASN A 472 1.73 -76.26 -33.45
N SER A 473 2.51 -75.34 -32.88
CA SER A 473 3.37 -75.66 -31.75
C SER A 473 2.55 -75.85 -30.47
N ASN A 474 3.22 -76.31 -29.41
CA ASN A 474 2.67 -76.10 -28.07
C ASN A 474 2.61 -74.61 -27.77
N ALA A 475 1.61 -74.22 -26.99
CA ALA A 475 1.49 -72.90 -26.43
C ALA A 475 2.54 -72.66 -25.34
N PHE A 476 2.93 -71.41 -25.14
CA PHE A 476 3.78 -70.96 -24.05
C PHE A 476 3.50 -69.48 -23.78
N ASN A 477 3.81 -69.02 -22.58
CA ASN A 477 3.61 -67.64 -22.17
C ASN A 477 4.85 -66.80 -22.49
N VAL A 478 4.62 -65.53 -22.86
CA VAL A 478 5.65 -64.51 -23.07
C VAL A 478 5.20 -63.20 -22.42
N GLY A 479 6.15 -62.38 -21.98
CA GLY A 479 5.86 -61.20 -21.16
C GLY A 479 5.77 -61.52 -19.67
N GLU A 480 5.61 -60.50 -18.83
CA GLU A 480 5.53 -60.61 -17.37
C GLU A 480 4.31 -59.85 -16.84
N GLY A 481 3.80 -60.26 -15.68
CA GLY A 481 2.68 -59.59 -15.02
C GLY A 481 1.43 -59.45 -15.91
N ASN A 482 0.88 -58.24 -15.99
CA ASN A 482 -0.33 -57.94 -16.77
C ASN A 482 -0.08 -57.94 -18.30
N GLU A 483 1.17 -58.06 -18.73
CA GLU A 483 1.58 -58.13 -20.15
C GLU A 483 1.76 -59.58 -20.63
N GLU A 484 1.57 -60.58 -19.77
CA GLU A 484 1.72 -61.99 -20.16
C GLU A 484 0.72 -62.34 -21.29
N ARG A 485 1.22 -62.98 -22.35
CA ARG A 485 0.45 -63.46 -23.49
C ARG A 485 0.75 -64.93 -23.73
N THR A 486 -0.29 -65.75 -23.88
CA THR A 486 -0.11 -67.15 -24.31
C THR A 486 -0.08 -67.22 -25.84
N ILE A 487 1.04 -67.68 -26.41
CA ILE A 487 1.29 -67.71 -27.86
C ILE A 487 1.59 -69.13 -28.33
N ARG A 488 1.20 -69.44 -29.57
CA ARG A 488 1.72 -70.60 -30.32
C ARG A 488 2.22 -70.19 -31.70
N ILE A 489 3.25 -70.87 -32.19
CA ILE A 489 3.71 -70.77 -33.57
C ILE A 489 2.85 -71.70 -34.43
N THR A 490 2.45 -71.23 -35.60
CA THR A 490 1.73 -72.04 -36.59
C THR A 490 2.51 -72.02 -37.90
N ALA A 491 2.62 -73.16 -38.59
CA ALA A 491 3.32 -73.26 -39.85
C ALA A 491 2.60 -74.18 -40.84
N ARG A 492 2.72 -73.89 -42.14
CA ARG A 492 2.21 -74.73 -43.23
C ARG A 492 3.15 -74.74 -44.42
N ARG A 493 3.11 -75.80 -45.21
CA ARG A 493 3.70 -75.81 -46.56
C ARG A 493 2.77 -75.12 -47.54
N VAL A 494 3.33 -74.29 -48.41
CA VAL A 494 2.61 -73.61 -49.50
C VAL A 494 3.24 -73.95 -50.85
N SER A 495 2.53 -73.67 -51.94
CA SER A 495 3.02 -73.89 -53.30
C SER A 495 4.34 -73.14 -53.56
N GLY A 496 5.17 -73.71 -54.46
CA GLY A 496 6.49 -73.15 -54.79
C GLY A 496 7.58 -73.44 -53.76
N GLY A 497 7.46 -74.51 -52.98
CA GLY A 497 8.54 -74.99 -52.10
C GLY A 497 8.86 -74.06 -50.93
N ARG A 498 7.85 -73.43 -50.33
CA ARG A 498 8.00 -72.54 -49.18
C ARG A 498 7.23 -73.06 -47.98
N VAL A 499 7.72 -72.70 -46.80
CA VAL A 499 7.04 -72.88 -45.53
C VAL A 499 6.64 -71.50 -45.02
N GLU A 500 5.34 -71.31 -44.82
CA GLU A 500 4.76 -70.10 -44.24
C GLU A 500 4.58 -70.30 -42.74
N PHE A 501 4.94 -69.29 -41.94
CA PHE A 501 4.76 -69.33 -40.49
C PHE A 501 4.06 -68.07 -39.96
N ALA A 502 3.34 -68.24 -38.85
CA ALA A 502 2.55 -67.23 -38.18
C ALA A 502 2.59 -67.48 -36.67
N ILE A 503 2.11 -66.53 -35.88
CA ILE A 503 1.72 -66.81 -34.50
C ILE A 503 0.20 -66.77 -34.36
N GLN A 504 -0.32 -67.40 -33.31
CA GLN A 504 -1.65 -67.13 -32.80
C GLN A 504 -1.54 -66.82 -31.32
N LEU A 505 -2.33 -65.86 -30.87
CA LEU A 505 -2.49 -65.54 -29.47
C LEU A 505 -3.71 -66.27 -28.93
N ARG A 506 -3.64 -66.64 -27.66
CA ARG A 506 -4.80 -67.13 -26.93
C ARG A 506 -5.66 -65.93 -26.52
N SER A 507 -6.93 -66.00 -26.85
CA SER A 507 -7.93 -65.01 -26.45
C SER A 507 -8.31 -65.19 -24.97
N GLU A 508 -8.89 -64.16 -24.35
CA GLU A 508 -9.34 -64.19 -22.95
C GLU A 508 -10.41 -65.26 -22.68
N ASP A 509 -11.25 -65.57 -23.69
CA ASP A 509 -12.25 -66.65 -23.67
C ASP A 509 -11.63 -68.07 -23.71
N GLY A 510 -10.30 -68.17 -23.75
CA GLY A 510 -9.55 -69.42 -23.82
C GLY A 510 -9.37 -69.97 -25.24
N GLY A 511 -9.97 -69.34 -26.25
CA GLY A 511 -9.86 -69.64 -27.68
C GLY A 511 -8.54 -69.20 -28.31
N TRP A 512 -8.36 -69.47 -29.61
CA TRP A 512 -7.19 -69.00 -30.38
C TRP A 512 -7.62 -67.97 -31.40
N GLY A 513 -7.03 -66.77 -31.33
CA GLY A 513 -7.30 -65.66 -32.25
C GLY A 513 -6.80 -65.90 -33.68
N ASN A 514 -6.90 -64.85 -34.50
CA ASN A 514 -6.43 -64.88 -35.87
C ASN A 514 -4.91 -65.12 -35.96
N ARG A 515 -4.45 -65.59 -37.12
CA ARG A 515 -3.02 -65.78 -37.37
C ARG A 515 -2.37 -64.44 -37.69
N LEU A 516 -1.50 -63.98 -36.80
CA LEU A 516 -0.65 -62.83 -37.07
C LEU A 516 0.52 -63.28 -37.97
N LEU A 517 0.58 -62.70 -39.15
CA LEU A 517 1.49 -63.06 -40.23
C LEU A 517 2.61 -62.02 -40.31
N PRO A 518 3.87 -62.38 -39.99
CA PRO A 518 4.99 -61.48 -40.25
C PRO A 518 5.08 -61.11 -41.74
N THR A 519 5.60 -59.93 -42.06
CA THR A 519 5.95 -59.57 -43.43
C THR A 519 7.00 -60.54 -43.99
N GLN A 520 8.06 -60.84 -43.23
CA GLN A 520 9.03 -61.90 -43.58
C GLN A 520 8.64 -63.24 -42.94
N ARG A 521 7.71 -63.96 -43.57
CA ARG A 521 7.12 -65.19 -43.02
C ARG A 521 7.40 -66.49 -43.78
N PHE A 522 8.33 -66.46 -44.73
CA PHE A 522 8.58 -67.60 -45.61
C PHE A 522 10.00 -68.12 -45.46
N LEU A 523 10.13 -69.44 -45.27
CA LEU A 523 11.39 -70.17 -45.37
C LEU A 523 11.35 -71.12 -46.57
N ARG A 524 12.36 -71.07 -47.45
CA ARG A 524 12.41 -71.92 -48.66
C ARG A 524 12.91 -73.32 -48.31
N ILE A 525 12.42 -74.36 -48.99
CA ILE A 525 12.92 -75.74 -48.84
C ILE A 525 14.38 -75.90 -49.27
N THR A 526 14.87 -74.98 -50.10
CA THR A 526 16.27 -74.90 -50.55
C THR A 526 17.19 -74.13 -49.59
N SER A 527 16.68 -73.61 -48.47
CA SER A 527 17.49 -72.85 -47.51
C SER A 527 18.62 -73.73 -46.92
N PRO A 528 19.78 -73.14 -46.59
CA PRO A 528 20.89 -73.85 -45.96
C PRO A 528 20.44 -74.59 -44.70
N MET A 529 20.94 -75.81 -44.51
CA MET A 529 20.64 -76.60 -43.32
C MET A 529 21.27 -75.95 -42.08
N ASN A 530 20.60 -76.08 -40.94
CA ASN A 530 21.01 -75.63 -39.61
C ASN A 530 21.23 -74.12 -39.43
N ARG A 531 20.91 -73.28 -40.44
CA ARG A 531 20.92 -71.82 -40.33
C ARG A 531 19.55 -71.28 -39.90
N TRP A 532 19.55 -70.46 -38.85
CA TRP A 532 18.35 -69.75 -38.39
C TRP A 532 18.03 -68.54 -39.27
N PHE A 533 16.77 -68.43 -39.63
CA PHE A 533 16.16 -67.25 -40.24
C PHE A 533 15.15 -66.68 -39.26
N VAL A 534 15.10 -65.35 -39.14
CA VAL A 534 14.17 -64.66 -38.25
C VAL A 534 13.11 -63.93 -39.07
N SER A 535 11.89 -63.88 -38.56
CA SER A 535 10.81 -63.11 -39.14
C SER A 535 10.99 -61.62 -38.85
N THR A 536 10.23 -60.79 -39.55
CA THR A 536 9.94 -59.45 -39.03
C THR A 536 9.22 -59.57 -37.69
N PRO A 537 9.43 -58.63 -36.75
CA PRO A 537 8.72 -58.62 -35.48
C PRO A 537 7.21 -58.49 -35.65
N LEU A 538 6.48 -58.90 -34.61
CA LEU A 538 5.04 -58.79 -34.45
C LEU A 538 4.75 -58.22 -33.06
N ASP A 539 3.87 -57.22 -33.03
CA ASP A 539 3.27 -56.73 -31.79
C ASP A 539 2.19 -57.72 -31.31
N THR A 540 2.11 -57.94 -30.00
CA THR A 540 1.14 -58.82 -29.35
C THR A 540 0.03 -58.05 -28.61
N GLY A 541 -0.03 -56.72 -28.78
CA GLY A 541 -0.97 -55.81 -28.13
C GLY A 541 -2.32 -55.64 -28.81
N GLN A 542 -2.52 -56.19 -30.01
CA GLN A 542 -3.80 -56.15 -30.74
C GLN A 542 -4.06 -57.49 -31.45
N PRO A 543 -5.31 -57.98 -31.53
CA PRO A 543 -5.69 -59.18 -32.29
C PRO A 543 -5.62 -59.04 -33.83
#